data_AF-A0A6M3L035-F1
#
_entry.id   AF-A0A6M3L035-F1
#
_cell.length_a   1.000
_cell.length_b   1.000
_cell.length_c   1.000
_cell.angle_alpha   90.00
_cell.angle_beta   90.00
_cell.angle_gamma   90.00
#
_symmetry.space_group_name_H-M   'P 1'
#
loop_
_entity.id
_entity.type
_entity.pdbx_description
1 polymer ?
#
loop_
_entity_poly.entity_id
_entity_poly.type
_entity_poly.pdbx_seq_one_letter_code
_entity_poly.pdbx_strand_id
1 'polypeptide(L)'
;MATFYIPDGNSDGFQNSWYTWSESLHSNSLSIGKGSDNVISDICLRFSNVTIPQGATITSASITMQAYQSNSSAGYIKIKGIDEDNTSSFDSNPFARTATSATIDWDIGSVTANNTYTSSSITTIVQEIVNRGSWSSGNAMGFFLMDDGFATNVTYRFDAYEEGTGSTAAILTVTYGGSSPSASPSPSSSVSKSASASISPSSSVSASLSASPSPSASVSPSPEPVDYGIKIAKDGYSPEDGNNRLIFHSSYPLLKIMSSGSGTITLSSGEGSKTLYTHSLGYKPMFYVWVNYIDVQTGSEVEKLRMCSWKDYAGVQVWSKYHAYTTTTTLQLVIDSAYWVSDPDGPGNETLDYRYVIYYDGIN
;
A
#
# COMPACT_ATOMS: atom_id res chain seq x y z
N MET A 1 7.90 -3.83 -16.78
CA MET A 1 8.41 -2.69 -16.01
C MET A 1 7.45 -2.47 -14.85
N ALA A 2 7.97 -2.31 -13.65
CA ALA A 2 7.23 -2.00 -12.44
C ALA A 2 7.97 -0.91 -11.67
N THR A 3 7.24 -0.15 -10.88
CA THR A 3 7.73 1.00 -10.13
C THR A 3 7.25 0.88 -8.69
N PHE A 4 8.16 1.09 -7.74
CA PHE A 4 7.92 0.95 -6.31
C PHE A 4 8.38 2.21 -5.58
N TYR A 5 7.70 2.55 -4.50
CA TYR A 5 7.83 3.81 -3.77
C TYR A 5 8.18 3.57 -2.31
N ILE A 6 8.77 4.56 -1.64
CA ILE A 6 8.88 4.57 -0.18
C ILE A 6 7.45 4.64 0.40
N PRO A 7 7.03 3.70 1.27
CA PRO A 7 5.65 3.61 1.74
C PRO A 7 5.29 4.55 2.89
N ASP A 8 6.27 4.88 3.73
CA ASP A 8 6.12 5.56 5.02
C ASP A 8 7.47 6.15 5.46
N GLY A 9 7.44 7.06 6.44
CA GLY A 9 8.64 7.64 7.05
C GLY A 9 9.48 6.66 7.88
N ASN A 10 9.06 5.39 8.01
CA ASN A 10 9.84 4.35 8.67
C ASN A 10 10.61 3.50 7.63
N SER A 11 10.77 4.02 6.41
CA SER A 11 11.29 3.31 5.25
C SER A 11 12.34 4.07 4.43
N ASP A 12 12.68 5.31 4.76
CA ASP A 12 13.95 5.93 4.36
C ASP A 12 14.59 6.68 5.53
N GLY A 13 15.87 7.01 5.41
CA GLY A 13 16.62 7.68 6.46
C GLY A 13 18.12 7.69 6.19
N PHE A 14 18.88 8.34 7.05
CA PHE A 14 20.34 8.36 6.98
C PHE A 14 20.98 8.09 8.33
N GLN A 15 22.25 7.69 8.38
CA GLN A 15 23.04 7.66 9.61
C GLN A 15 24.21 8.64 9.51
N ASN A 16 24.57 9.24 10.64
CA ASN A 16 25.88 9.85 10.89
C ASN A 16 26.07 10.01 12.42
N SER A 17 27.16 10.64 12.87
CA SER A 17 27.43 10.84 14.30
C SER A 17 26.86 12.13 14.90
N TRP A 18 26.10 12.94 14.15
CA TRP A 18 25.49 14.18 14.65
C TRP A 18 24.04 13.99 15.10
N TYR A 19 23.31 13.07 14.47
CA TYR A 19 21.88 12.83 14.72
C TYR A 19 21.66 11.44 15.33
N THR A 20 20.63 11.32 16.17
CA THR A 20 20.11 10.01 16.55
C THR A 20 19.35 9.38 15.39
N TRP A 21 19.27 8.04 15.37
CA TRP A 21 18.51 7.33 14.34
C TRP A 21 17.06 7.81 14.19
N SER A 22 16.39 8.12 15.31
CA SER A 22 15.02 8.62 15.33
C SER A 22 14.84 10.01 14.71
N GLU A 23 15.88 10.85 14.73
CA GLU A 23 15.87 12.19 14.11
C GLU A 23 16.15 12.11 12.62
N SER A 24 17.03 11.20 12.19
CA SER A 24 17.39 11.03 10.78
C SER A 24 16.42 10.16 9.99
N LEU A 25 15.62 9.34 10.66
CA LEU A 25 14.50 8.56 10.10
C LEU A 25 13.31 9.46 9.68
N HIS A 26 13.07 10.58 10.39
CA HIS A 26 11.94 11.48 10.13
C HIS A 26 12.41 12.89 9.71
N SER A 27 13.47 12.94 8.91
CA SER A 27 14.08 14.17 8.41
C SER A 27 13.61 14.41 6.99
N ASN A 28 13.11 15.61 6.68
CA ASN A 28 12.77 16.05 5.30
C ASN A 28 13.86 15.82 4.23
N SER A 29 15.11 15.52 4.62
CA SER A 29 16.14 15.19 3.66
C SER A 29 17.07 14.07 4.13
N LEU A 30 17.51 13.28 3.16
CA LEU A 30 18.46 12.19 3.28
C LEU A 30 19.87 12.72 2.97
N SER A 31 20.80 12.56 3.91
CA SER A 31 22.16 13.10 3.84
C SER A 31 23.16 12.01 3.39
N ILE A 32 23.96 12.29 2.35
CA ILE A 32 25.01 11.39 1.84
C ILE A 32 26.32 12.14 1.57
N GLY A 33 27.45 11.54 1.94
CA GLY A 33 28.79 12.10 1.73
C GLY A 33 29.46 12.52 3.04
N LYS A 34 30.28 13.58 3.00
CA LYS A 34 31.25 13.87 4.07
C LYS A 34 31.22 15.31 4.57
N GLY A 35 31.04 15.48 5.88
CA GLY A 35 31.03 16.75 6.60
C GLY A 35 32.38 17.48 6.58
N SER A 36 32.39 18.71 7.09
CA SER A 36 33.62 19.53 7.26
C SER A 36 34.56 18.99 8.34
N ASP A 37 34.04 18.21 9.28
CA ASP A 37 34.72 17.49 10.35
C ASP A 37 35.05 16.03 9.96
N ASN A 38 34.88 15.67 8.68
CA ASN A 38 34.96 14.30 8.13
C ASN A 38 33.90 13.30 8.62
N VAL A 39 32.82 13.75 9.28
CA VAL A 39 31.69 12.86 9.59
C VAL A 39 31.03 12.37 8.30
N ILE A 40 30.93 11.06 8.16
CA ILE A 40 30.27 10.40 7.02
C ILE A 40 28.76 10.36 7.28
N SER A 41 27.97 10.65 6.25
CA SER A 41 26.54 10.32 6.20
C SER A 41 26.28 9.27 5.13
N ASP A 42 25.54 8.21 5.50
CA ASP A 42 25.07 7.17 4.57
C ASP A 42 23.53 7.12 4.60
N ILE A 43 22.89 6.77 3.48
CA ILE A 43 21.42 6.67 3.32
C ILE A 43 20.98 5.21 3.27
N CYS A 44 19.80 4.90 3.83
CA CYS A 44 19.09 3.65 3.57
C CYS A 44 17.70 3.92 2.99
N LEU A 45 17.24 3.04 2.10
CA LEU A 45 15.94 3.12 1.43
C LEU A 45 15.24 1.76 1.50
N ARG A 46 13.92 1.74 1.69
CA ARG A 46 13.09 0.54 1.73
C ARG A 46 11.82 0.73 0.91
N PHE A 47 11.70 -0.10 -0.12
CA PHE A 47 10.51 -0.18 -0.97
C PHE A 47 9.66 -1.34 -0.48
N SER A 48 8.38 -1.13 -0.18
CA SER A 48 7.46 -2.21 0.19
C SER A 48 6.61 -2.66 -1.00
N ASN A 49 5.93 -3.81 -0.85
CA ASN A 49 5.07 -4.39 -1.89
C ASN A 49 5.79 -4.56 -3.24
N VAL A 50 7.04 -5.08 -3.20
CA VAL A 50 7.84 -5.29 -4.41
C VAL A 50 7.32 -6.54 -5.12
N THR A 51 6.39 -6.36 -6.05
CA THR A 51 5.63 -7.41 -6.74
C THR A 51 6.43 -8.16 -7.83
N ILE A 52 7.74 -8.33 -7.61
CA ILE A 52 8.64 -9.10 -8.49
C ILE A 52 8.63 -10.57 -8.04
N PRO A 53 8.31 -11.54 -8.92
CA PRO A 53 8.38 -12.96 -8.60
C PRO A 53 9.79 -13.42 -8.22
N GLN A 54 9.86 -14.44 -7.36
CA GLN A 54 11.11 -15.13 -7.04
C GLN A 54 11.77 -15.70 -8.30
N GLY A 55 13.09 -15.50 -8.43
CA GLY A 55 13.87 -15.96 -9.57
C GLY A 55 13.57 -15.25 -10.89
N ALA A 56 12.79 -14.16 -10.90
CA ALA A 56 12.53 -13.40 -12.11
C ALA A 56 13.83 -12.82 -12.68
N THR A 57 14.01 -12.90 -14.00
CA THR A 57 15.19 -12.33 -14.67
C THR A 57 15.06 -10.82 -14.76
N ILE A 58 15.89 -10.09 -14.03
CA ILE A 58 15.93 -8.63 -14.04
C ILE A 58 16.72 -8.16 -15.27
N THR A 59 16.10 -7.33 -16.12
CA THR A 59 16.72 -6.78 -17.33
C THR A 59 17.21 -5.35 -17.16
N SER A 60 16.57 -4.57 -16.29
CA SER A 60 17.06 -3.27 -15.82
C SER A 60 16.53 -2.98 -14.42
N ALA A 61 17.31 -2.27 -13.59
CA ALA A 61 16.84 -1.71 -12.34
C ALA A 61 17.61 -0.42 -12.01
N SER A 62 16.91 0.56 -11.43
CA SER A 62 17.49 1.84 -11.01
C SER A 62 16.68 2.48 -9.88
N ILE A 63 17.36 3.21 -9.01
CA ILE A 63 16.71 4.12 -8.04
C ILE A 63 16.80 5.55 -8.59
N THR A 64 15.69 6.29 -8.54
CA THR A 64 15.65 7.73 -8.85
C THR A 64 15.37 8.51 -7.57
N MET A 65 16.09 9.60 -7.34
CA MET A 65 15.93 10.48 -6.17
C MET A 65 15.86 11.95 -6.61
N GLN A 66 15.07 12.78 -5.91
CA GLN A 66 15.08 14.23 -6.12
C GLN A 66 16.10 14.90 -5.19
N ALA A 67 16.89 15.85 -5.71
CA ALA A 67 17.85 16.59 -4.90
C ALA A 67 17.16 17.72 -4.11
N TYR A 68 17.27 17.68 -2.79
CA TYR A 68 16.73 18.68 -1.87
C TYR A 68 17.49 20.01 -1.95
N GLN A 69 18.81 19.94 -2.19
CA GLN A 69 19.70 21.11 -2.27
C GLN A 69 20.70 20.98 -3.42
N SER A 70 21.05 22.12 -4.01
CA SER A 70 22.09 22.19 -5.04
C SER A 70 23.50 22.03 -4.44
N ASN A 71 24.35 21.26 -5.09
CA ASN A 71 25.78 21.15 -4.79
C ASN A 71 26.56 20.99 -6.11
N SER A 72 27.56 21.85 -6.32
CA SER A 72 28.36 21.92 -7.56
C SER A 72 29.59 21.01 -7.57
N SER A 73 29.89 20.33 -6.46
CA SER A 73 31.02 19.39 -6.34
C SER A 73 30.58 17.97 -6.67
N ALA A 74 31.49 17.14 -7.19
CA ALA A 74 31.22 15.74 -7.48
C ALA A 74 30.90 14.93 -6.21
N GLY A 75 30.02 13.94 -6.36
CA GLY A 75 29.62 12.98 -5.33
C GLY A 75 29.77 11.55 -5.82
N TYR A 76 30.23 10.67 -4.93
CA TYR A 76 30.62 9.29 -5.21
C TYR A 76 29.88 8.37 -4.24
N ILE A 77 28.88 7.63 -4.74
CA ILE A 77 27.97 6.84 -3.92
C ILE A 77 28.11 5.36 -4.27
N LYS A 78 28.35 4.50 -3.27
CA LYS A 78 28.30 3.05 -3.44
C LYS A 78 26.95 2.50 -3.02
N ILE A 79 26.24 1.87 -3.95
CA ILE A 79 24.94 1.25 -3.73
C ILE A 79 25.12 -0.23 -3.40
N LYS A 80 24.35 -0.70 -2.41
CA LYS A 80 24.18 -2.11 -2.03
C LYS A 80 22.72 -2.40 -1.72
N GLY A 81 22.31 -3.65 -1.80
CA GLY A 81 21.05 -4.12 -1.25
C GLY A 81 21.20 -4.52 0.22
N ILE A 82 20.09 -4.59 0.94
CA ILE A 82 20.00 -5.28 2.23
C ILE A 82 19.70 -6.75 1.94
N ASP A 83 20.52 -7.67 2.46
CA ASP A 83 20.45 -9.11 2.18
C ASP A 83 19.37 -9.81 3.05
N GLU A 84 18.12 -9.36 2.89
CA GLU A 84 16.94 -9.86 3.60
C GLU A 84 15.88 -10.33 2.59
N ASP A 85 15.17 -11.42 2.89
CA ASP A 85 14.06 -11.90 2.03
C ASP A 85 12.87 -10.95 2.03
N ASN A 86 12.63 -10.27 3.15
CA ASN A 86 11.63 -9.23 3.32
C ASN A 86 12.20 -8.18 4.27
N THR A 87 12.62 -7.03 3.75
CA THR A 87 13.32 -6.01 4.54
C THR A 87 12.40 -5.47 5.64
N SER A 88 12.82 -5.67 6.90
CA SER A 88 12.08 -5.14 8.06
C SER A 88 12.08 -3.62 8.05
N SER A 89 11.06 -2.99 8.65
CA SER A 89 10.98 -1.54 8.86
C SER A 89 12.25 -0.98 9.51
N PHE A 90 12.48 0.31 9.32
CA PHE A 90 13.64 1.01 9.89
C PHE A 90 13.34 1.67 11.24
N ASP A 91 12.44 1.09 12.05
CA ASP A 91 12.20 1.50 13.45
C ASP A 91 13.47 1.43 14.32
N SER A 92 14.50 0.74 13.82
CA SER A 92 15.86 0.69 14.36
C SER A 92 16.88 0.81 13.22
N ASN A 93 18.06 1.36 13.52
CA ASN A 93 19.13 1.61 12.56
C ASN A 93 19.48 0.33 11.76
N PRO A 94 19.31 0.33 10.42
CA PRO A 94 19.51 -0.86 9.60
C PRO A 94 20.96 -1.10 9.18
N PHE A 95 21.90 -0.17 9.38
CA PHE A 95 23.27 -0.26 8.82
C PHE A 95 24.17 -1.36 9.43
N ALA A 96 23.68 -2.05 10.47
CA ALA A 96 24.31 -3.28 10.97
C ALA A 96 23.80 -4.57 10.28
N ARG A 97 22.79 -4.48 9.40
CA ARG A 97 22.26 -5.62 8.63
C ARG A 97 23.23 -6.02 7.53
N THR A 98 23.23 -7.30 7.17
CA THR A 98 24.02 -7.84 6.05
C THR A 98 23.64 -7.14 4.75
N ALA A 99 24.63 -6.77 3.95
CA ALA A 99 24.45 -6.21 2.62
C ALA A 99 24.70 -7.26 1.54
N THR A 100 24.13 -7.05 0.34
CA THR A 100 24.38 -7.90 -0.83
C THR A 100 25.87 -7.96 -1.20
N SER A 101 26.28 -9.07 -1.82
CA SER A 101 27.62 -9.22 -2.42
C SER A 101 27.77 -8.34 -3.65
N ALA A 102 26.71 -8.22 -4.46
CA ALA A 102 26.62 -7.24 -5.53
C ALA A 102 26.65 -5.81 -4.96
N THR A 103 27.42 -4.95 -5.60
CA THR A 103 27.52 -3.52 -5.31
C THR A 103 27.73 -2.75 -6.60
N ILE A 104 27.27 -1.50 -6.64
CA ILE A 104 27.24 -0.66 -7.84
C ILE A 104 27.67 0.75 -7.47
N ASP A 105 28.58 1.32 -8.25
CA ASP A 105 29.07 2.68 -8.06
C ASP A 105 28.18 3.66 -8.84
N TRP A 106 27.79 4.76 -8.19
CA TRP A 106 26.94 5.81 -8.72
C TRP A 106 27.60 7.17 -8.51
N ASP A 107 28.34 7.58 -9.54
CA ASP A 107 29.05 8.86 -9.59
C ASP A 107 28.14 9.93 -10.17
N ILE A 108 28.04 11.07 -9.48
CA ILE A 108 27.18 12.20 -9.86
C ILE A 108 28.04 13.47 -9.91
N GLY A 109 28.02 14.17 -11.05
CA GLY A 109 28.85 15.36 -11.26
C GLY A 109 28.44 16.57 -10.41
N SER A 110 27.19 16.99 -10.49
CA SER A 110 26.62 18.04 -9.64
C SER A 110 25.11 17.87 -9.52
N VAL A 111 24.58 18.24 -8.36
CA VAL A 111 23.13 18.22 -8.09
C VAL A 111 22.56 19.64 -8.05
N THR A 112 21.34 19.79 -8.56
CA THR A 112 20.56 21.02 -8.55
C THR A 112 19.24 20.74 -7.83
N ALA A 113 18.86 21.60 -6.89
CA ALA A 113 17.64 21.44 -6.12
C ALA A 113 16.40 21.26 -7.02
N ASN A 114 15.50 20.35 -6.65
CA ASN A 114 14.29 19.93 -7.36
C ASN A 114 14.52 19.16 -8.69
N ASN A 115 15.77 18.89 -9.09
CA ASN A 115 16.03 17.97 -10.20
C ASN A 115 16.10 16.51 -9.70
N THR A 116 15.69 15.57 -10.56
CA THR A 116 15.81 14.14 -10.31
C THR A 116 17.10 13.55 -10.89
N TYR A 117 17.66 12.57 -10.17
CA TYR A 117 18.89 11.87 -10.51
C TYR A 117 18.64 10.37 -10.42
N THR A 118 18.93 9.64 -11.50
CA THR A 118 18.78 8.18 -11.57
C THR A 118 20.13 7.48 -11.36
N SER A 119 20.12 6.39 -10.62
CA SER A 119 21.29 5.57 -10.33
C SER A 119 21.89 4.92 -11.57
N SER A 120 23.17 4.55 -11.46
CA SER A 120 23.75 3.44 -12.24
C SER A 120 22.86 2.19 -12.13
N SER A 121 22.94 1.27 -13.10
CA SER A 121 22.09 0.07 -13.13
C SER A 121 22.35 -0.83 -11.91
N ILE A 122 21.34 -0.98 -11.04
CA ILE A 122 21.36 -1.85 -9.86
C ILE A 122 20.82 -3.26 -10.15
N THR A 123 20.78 -3.65 -11.43
CA THR A 123 20.25 -4.96 -11.88
C THR A 123 20.84 -6.14 -11.12
N THR A 124 22.15 -6.16 -10.86
CA THR A 124 22.82 -7.25 -10.13
C THR A 124 22.37 -7.34 -8.68
N ILE A 125 22.19 -6.21 -8.00
CA ILE A 125 21.70 -6.12 -6.62
C ILE A 125 20.26 -6.65 -6.53
N VAL A 126 19.36 -6.15 -7.39
CA VAL A 126 17.96 -6.61 -7.41
C VAL A 126 17.89 -8.09 -7.78
N GLN A 127 18.70 -8.55 -8.73
CA GLN A 127 18.76 -9.95 -9.13
C GLN A 127 19.24 -10.87 -7.99
N GLU A 128 20.20 -10.44 -7.17
CA GLU A 128 20.66 -11.18 -5.98
C GLU A 128 19.51 -11.37 -4.98
N ILE A 129 18.80 -10.29 -4.65
CA ILE A 129 17.69 -10.31 -3.68
C ILE A 129 16.52 -11.19 -4.16
N VAL A 130 16.05 -11.02 -5.41
CA VAL A 130 14.91 -11.82 -5.90
C VAL A 130 15.25 -13.30 -6.15
N ASN A 131 16.54 -13.64 -6.23
CA ASN A 131 17.02 -15.02 -6.32
C ASN A 131 17.10 -15.73 -4.96
N ARG A 132 16.92 -15.02 -3.84
CA ARG A 132 16.96 -15.62 -2.50
C ARG A 132 15.87 -16.68 -2.35
N GLY A 133 16.20 -17.77 -1.65
CA GLY A 133 15.35 -18.96 -1.52
C GLY A 133 14.01 -18.72 -0.79
N SER A 134 13.85 -17.62 -0.06
CA SER A 134 12.60 -17.25 0.62
C SER A 134 12.04 -15.88 0.17
N TRP A 135 12.60 -15.27 -0.87
CA TRP A 135 11.98 -14.11 -1.52
C TRP A 135 10.59 -14.46 -2.04
N SER A 136 9.62 -13.58 -1.79
CA SER A 136 8.24 -13.70 -2.25
C SER A 136 7.77 -12.38 -2.86
N SER A 137 6.95 -12.46 -3.90
CA SER A 137 6.34 -11.27 -4.52
C SER A 137 5.48 -10.52 -3.49
N GLY A 138 5.72 -9.22 -3.33
CA GLY A 138 5.10 -8.39 -2.32
C GLY A 138 5.97 -8.16 -1.06
N ASN A 139 7.10 -8.84 -0.93
CA ASN A 139 8.09 -8.53 0.12
C ASN A 139 8.67 -7.12 -0.06
N ALA A 140 9.25 -6.56 1.00
CA ALA A 140 9.99 -5.31 0.95
C ALA A 140 11.46 -5.54 0.55
N MET A 141 12.04 -4.57 -0.16
CA MET A 141 13.43 -4.58 -0.63
C MET A 141 14.15 -3.33 -0.12
N GLY A 142 15.26 -3.56 0.60
CA GLY A 142 16.10 -2.52 1.17
C GLY A 142 17.37 -2.25 0.37
N PHE A 143 17.88 -1.02 0.46
CA PHE A 143 19.15 -0.58 -0.12
C PHE A 143 19.93 0.30 0.86
N PHE A 144 21.25 0.25 0.74
CA PHE A 144 22.18 1.22 1.32
C PHE A 144 22.84 2.02 0.20
N LEU A 145 22.93 3.33 0.38
CA LEU A 145 23.70 4.27 -0.43
C LEU A 145 24.78 4.84 0.50
N MET A 146 26.04 4.50 0.25
CA MET A 146 27.16 4.76 1.16
C MET A 146 28.16 5.74 0.54
N ASP A 147 28.88 6.51 1.37
CA ASP A 147 30.01 7.32 0.90
C ASP A 147 31.09 6.43 0.26
N ASP A 148 31.49 6.75 -0.98
CA ASP A 148 32.56 6.06 -1.71
C ASP A 148 33.75 6.95 -2.04
N GLY A 149 33.81 8.16 -1.46
CA GLY A 149 34.92 9.08 -1.71
C GLY A 149 34.52 10.55 -1.85
N PHE A 150 33.40 10.99 -1.28
CA PHE A 150 33.08 12.41 -1.18
C PHE A 150 34.25 13.16 -0.51
N ALA A 151 34.64 14.28 -1.12
CA ALA A 151 35.62 15.19 -0.51
C ALA A 151 35.08 15.76 0.81
N THR A 152 35.97 16.13 1.73
CA THR A 152 35.61 16.82 2.98
C THR A 152 34.78 18.06 2.68
N ASN A 153 33.74 18.30 3.48
CA ASN A 153 32.75 19.37 3.29
C ASN A 153 31.96 19.26 1.97
N VAL A 154 31.81 18.07 1.40
CA VAL A 154 30.86 17.79 0.32
C VAL A 154 29.84 16.78 0.80
N THR A 155 28.61 17.24 0.95
CA THR A 155 27.45 16.42 1.31
C THR A 155 26.33 16.76 0.34
N TYR A 156 25.65 15.74 -0.18
CA TYR A 156 24.41 15.91 -0.93
C TYR A 156 23.22 15.70 0.01
N ARG A 157 22.12 16.37 -0.31
CA ARG A 157 20.82 16.11 0.30
C ARG A 157 19.82 15.76 -0.79
N PHE A 158 19.17 14.62 -0.62
CA PHE A 158 18.02 14.20 -1.41
C PHE A 158 16.75 14.29 -0.57
N ASP A 159 15.60 14.37 -1.22
CA ASP A 159 14.30 14.39 -0.55
C ASP A 159 14.06 13.04 0.16
N ALA A 160 13.53 13.12 1.39
CA ALA A 160 13.04 11.95 2.15
C ALA A 160 11.53 11.81 2.01
N TYR A 161 10.95 10.77 2.62
CA TYR A 161 9.49 10.61 2.69
C TYR A 161 8.77 11.81 3.32
N GLU A 162 9.33 12.47 4.32
CA GLU A 162 8.69 13.63 4.97
C GLU A 162 8.52 14.83 4.02
N GLU A 163 9.39 14.99 3.02
CA GLU A 163 9.30 16.09 2.08
C GLU A 163 8.19 15.88 1.06
N GLY A 164 7.27 16.84 0.97
CA GLY A 164 6.05 16.70 0.17
C GLY A 164 5.21 15.46 0.49
N THR A 165 5.41 14.85 1.67
CA THR A 165 4.82 13.56 2.10
C THR A 165 4.95 12.45 1.04
N GLY A 166 6.18 12.18 0.60
CA GLY A 166 6.53 11.02 -0.22
C GLY A 166 6.40 11.23 -1.72
N SER A 167 5.88 12.38 -2.17
CA SER A 167 5.67 12.68 -3.60
C SER A 167 6.96 12.89 -4.40
N THR A 168 8.08 13.22 -3.73
CA THR A 168 9.41 13.38 -4.34
C THR A 168 10.47 12.42 -3.78
N ALA A 169 10.07 11.55 -2.85
CA ALA A 169 10.92 10.52 -2.24
C ALA A 169 11.45 9.51 -3.28
N ALA A 170 12.40 8.67 -2.86
CA ALA A 170 13.06 7.73 -3.76
C ALA A 170 12.07 6.78 -4.48
N ILE A 171 12.37 6.47 -5.74
CA ILE A 171 11.57 5.58 -6.60
C ILE A 171 12.46 4.46 -7.12
N LEU A 172 12.09 3.21 -6.86
CA LEU A 172 12.71 2.02 -7.45
C LEU A 172 11.98 1.64 -8.73
N THR A 173 12.67 1.65 -9.87
CA THR A 173 12.15 1.21 -11.16
C THR A 173 12.83 -0.09 -11.58
N VAL A 174 12.06 -1.12 -11.95
CA VAL A 174 12.58 -2.44 -12.36
C VAL A 174 11.88 -2.96 -13.61
N THR A 175 12.66 -3.42 -14.58
CA THR A 175 12.17 -4.24 -15.70
C THR A 175 12.66 -5.66 -15.53
N TYR A 176 11.75 -6.62 -15.67
CA TYR A 176 12.01 -8.05 -15.52
C TYR A 176 11.23 -8.86 -16.55
N GLY A 177 11.79 -10.01 -16.92
CA GLY A 177 11.20 -10.99 -17.83
C GLY A 177 10.45 -12.10 -17.10
N GLY A 178 9.47 -12.69 -17.78
CA GLY A 178 8.67 -13.79 -17.24
C GLY A 178 9.30 -15.17 -17.49
N SER A 179 10.10 -15.66 -16.54
CA SER A 179 10.33 -17.10 -16.37
C SER A 179 10.40 -17.44 -14.90
N SER A 180 9.28 -17.89 -14.34
CA SER A 180 9.29 -18.62 -13.07
C SER A 180 10.17 -19.87 -13.24
N PRO A 181 11.10 -20.19 -12.32
CA PRO A 181 11.78 -21.47 -12.34
C PRO A 181 10.72 -22.57 -12.17
N SER A 182 10.50 -23.32 -13.24
CA SER A 182 9.57 -24.45 -13.27
C SER A 182 9.86 -25.38 -12.09
N ALA A 183 8.83 -25.75 -11.33
CA ALA A 183 8.98 -26.60 -10.15
C ALA A 183 9.76 -27.87 -10.50
N SER A 184 10.86 -28.10 -9.77
CA SER A 184 11.67 -29.31 -9.94
C SER A 184 10.80 -30.55 -9.78
N PRO A 185 10.73 -31.45 -10.79
CA PRO A 185 9.89 -32.64 -10.70
C PRO A 185 10.49 -33.63 -9.69
N SER A 186 10.00 -33.60 -8.46
CA SER A 186 10.31 -34.63 -7.46
C SER A 186 9.72 -35.98 -7.90
N PRO A 187 10.46 -37.10 -7.80
CA PRO A 187 10.13 -38.30 -8.55
C PRO A 187 8.99 -39.14 -7.95
N SER A 188 8.04 -39.49 -8.83
CA SER A 188 7.27 -40.74 -8.92
C SER A 188 6.92 -41.51 -7.62
N SER A 189 5.61 -41.63 -7.37
CA SER A 189 5.03 -42.82 -6.75
C SER A 189 4.01 -43.46 -7.69
N SER A 190 4.37 -44.62 -8.25
CA SER A 190 3.56 -45.36 -9.23
C SER A 190 2.47 -46.20 -8.57
N VAL A 191 1.21 -46.05 -8.98
CA VAL A 191 0.15 -47.04 -8.74
C VAL A 191 -0.50 -47.41 -10.06
N SER A 192 -0.28 -48.66 -10.48
CA SER A 192 -0.83 -49.24 -11.70
C SER A 192 -2.05 -50.12 -11.42
N LYS A 193 -3.07 -50.08 -12.29
CA LYS A 193 -4.02 -51.19 -12.49
C LYS A 193 -4.76 -51.11 -13.84
N SER A 194 -4.96 -52.28 -14.47
CA SER A 194 -5.72 -52.54 -15.70
C SER A 194 -7.00 -53.33 -15.35
N ALA A 195 -8.04 -53.51 -16.18
CA ALA A 195 -8.24 -53.32 -17.63
C ALA A 195 -9.68 -52.79 -17.89
N SER A 196 -10.32 -52.78 -19.07
CA SER A 196 -10.10 -53.45 -20.38
C SER A 196 -10.84 -52.71 -21.53
N ALA A 197 -10.95 -53.32 -22.72
CA ALA A 197 -11.63 -52.78 -23.90
C ALA A 197 -12.88 -53.59 -24.34
N SER A 198 -13.78 -52.96 -25.11
CA SER A 198 -14.77 -53.62 -25.98
C SER A 198 -15.19 -52.70 -27.15
N ILE A 199 -15.74 -53.29 -28.23
CA ILE A 199 -15.80 -52.71 -29.59
C ILE A 199 -17.27 -52.45 -30.05
N SER A 200 -17.42 -51.56 -31.04
CA SER A 200 -18.57 -51.12 -31.90
C SER A 200 -19.46 -52.25 -32.50
N PRO A 201 -20.44 -52.03 -33.44
CA PRO A 201 -20.87 -50.81 -34.16
C PRO A 201 -22.40 -50.63 -34.44
N SER A 202 -22.79 -49.55 -35.14
CA SER A 202 -23.84 -49.56 -36.19
C SER A 202 -23.76 -48.32 -37.11
N SER A 203 -24.36 -48.38 -38.31
CA SER A 203 -24.07 -47.47 -39.44
C SER A 203 -25.22 -47.32 -40.45
N SER A 204 -25.43 -46.13 -41.05
CA SER A 204 -26.26 -45.97 -42.26
C SER A 204 -26.02 -44.67 -43.09
N VAL A 205 -25.41 -44.83 -44.28
CA VAL A 205 -25.65 -44.21 -45.62
C VAL A 205 -26.35 -42.83 -45.77
N SER A 206 -25.72 -41.80 -46.41
CA SER A 206 -25.78 -41.41 -47.86
C SER A 206 -26.99 -40.52 -48.27
N ALA A 207 -26.96 -39.52 -49.18
CA ALA A 207 -25.91 -38.89 -50.01
C ALA A 207 -26.32 -37.46 -50.50
N SER A 208 -25.32 -36.64 -50.92
CA SER A 208 -25.33 -35.50 -51.88
C SER A 208 -26.53 -34.53 -51.96
N LEU A 209 -26.31 -33.21 -51.97
CA LEU A 209 -25.96 -32.47 -53.19
C LEU A 209 -25.29 -31.10 -52.89
N SER A 210 -24.56 -30.58 -53.87
CA SER A 210 -23.74 -29.36 -53.76
C SER A 210 -24.50 -28.10 -54.21
N ALA A 211 -24.40 -27.03 -53.44
CA ALA A 211 -24.60 -25.65 -53.90
C ALA A 211 -23.80 -24.69 -53.01
N SER A 212 -22.80 -24.01 -53.59
CA SER A 212 -22.07 -22.94 -52.91
C SER A 212 -22.78 -21.60 -53.12
N PRO A 213 -22.93 -20.80 -52.04
CA PRO A 213 -22.78 -19.36 -52.15
C PRO A 213 -21.57 -18.89 -51.33
N SER A 214 -20.81 -17.94 -51.91
CA SER A 214 -19.68 -17.29 -51.25
C SER A 214 -20.09 -16.66 -49.92
N PRO A 215 -19.33 -16.82 -48.82
CA PRO A 215 -19.57 -16.03 -47.62
C PRO A 215 -19.23 -14.57 -47.90
N SER A 216 -20.21 -13.69 -47.70
CA SER A 216 -20.00 -12.23 -47.70
C SER A 216 -18.90 -11.83 -46.71
N ALA A 217 -18.25 -10.71 -46.99
CA ALA A 217 -17.30 -10.11 -46.06
C ALA A 217 -17.95 -9.90 -44.68
N SER A 218 -17.41 -10.57 -43.67
CA SER A 218 -17.73 -10.31 -42.27
C SER A 218 -17.21 -8.92 -41.92
N VAL A 219 -18.12 -7.95 -41.81
CA VAL A 219 -17.80 -6.65 -41.22
C VAL A 219 -17.53 -6.90 -39.74
N SER A 220 -16.31 -6.61 -39.30
CA SER A 220 -15.96 -6.67 -37.87
C SER A 220 -16.94 -5.78 -37.09
N PRO A 221 -17.56 -6.25 -35.99
CA PRO A 221 -18.46 -5.41 -35.22
C PRO A 221 -17.69 -4.21 -34.68
N SER A 222 -18.13 -3.01 -35.08
CA SER A 222 -17.74 -1.79 -34.36
C SER A 222 -18.23 -1.93 -32.92
N PRO A 223 -17.38 -1.71 -31.90
CA PRO A 223 -17.85 -1.74 -30.53
C PRO A 223 -18.95 -0.67 -30.35
N GLU A 224 -20.03 -1.06 -29.69
CA GLU A 224 -21.10 -0.12 -29.31
C GLU A 224 -20.52 0.94 -28.34
N PRO A 225 -21.02 2.19 -28.37
CA PRO A 225 -20.58 3.21 -27.44
C PRO A 225 -21.02 2.83 -26.02
N VAL A 226 -20.07 2.37 -25.21
CA VAL A 226 -20.28 2.08 -23.79
C VAL A 226 -20.59 3.40 -23.05
N ASP A 227 -21.53 3.36 -22.12
CA ASP A 227 -21.89 4.50 -21.27
C ASP A 227 -20.74 4.89 -20.34
N TYR A 228 -19.91 5.83 -20.80
CA TYR A 228 -18.83 6.43 -20.02
C TYR A 228 -19.36 7.65 -19.27
N GLY A 229 -20.04 7.39 -18.15
CA GLY A 229 -20.08 8.33 -17.04
C GLY A 229 -18.67 8.77 -16.62
N ILE A 230 -18.55 9.82 -15.80
CA ILE A 230 -17.23 10.30 -15.37
C ILE A 230 -16.58 9.22 -14.50
N LYS A 231 -15.52 8.62 -15.04
CA LYS A 231 -14.65 7.66 -14.36
C LYS A 231 -13.28 8.31 -14.12
N ILE A 232 -12.78 8.19 -12.89
CA ILE A 232 -11.41 8.55 -12.54
C ILE A 232 -10.76 7.26 -12.06
N ALA A 233 -9.87 6.70 -12.87
CA ALA A 233 -9.04 5.58 -12.46
C ALA A 233 -7.96 6.04 -11.48
N LYS A 234 -7.40 5.11 -10.70
CA LYS A 234 -6.13 5.34 -10.01
C LYS A 234 -5.03 5.57 -11.04
N ASP A 235 -3.99 6.30 -10.65
CA ASP A 235 -2.83 6.47 -11.53
C ASP A 235 -2.25 5.10 -11.94
N GLY A 236 -1.87 4.98 -13.22
CA GLY A 236 -1.46 3.72 -13.83
C GLY A 236 -2.57 2.69 -14.13
N TYR A 237 -3.85 2.96 -13.87
CA TYR A 237 -4.98 2.07 -14.19
C TYR A 237 -5.92 2.64 -15.25
N SER A 238 -6.64 1.75 -15.94
CA SER A 238 -7.64 2.13 -16.94
C SER A 238 -8.98 2.49 -16.28
N PRO A 239 -9.72 3.49 -16.80
CA PRO A 239 -11.14 3.67 -16.50
C PRO A 239 -12.01 2.45 -16.82
N GLU A 240 -11.51 1.51 -17.63
CA GLU A 240 -12.18 0.27 -17.99
C GLU A 240 -11.75 -0.94 -17.13
N ASP A 241 -10.84 -0.74 -16.18
CA ASP A 241 -10.50 -1.80 -15.22
C ASP A 241 -11.63 -2.02 -14.20
N GLY A 242 -11.60 -3.21 -13.57
CA GLY A 242 -12.57 -3.58 -12.55
C GLY A 242 -12.70 -2.54 -11.44
N ASN A 243 -13.92 -2.37 -10.91
CA ASN A 243 -14.30 -1.25 -10.05
C ASN A 243 -13.33 -0.92 -8.90
N ASN A 244 -12.62 -1.90 -8.33
CA ASN A 244 -11.61 -1.68 -7.28
C ASN A 244 -10.44 -0.77 -7.73
N ARG A 245 -10.15 -0.65 -9.02
CA ARG A 245 -9.13 0.22 -9.61
C ARG A 245 -9.56 1.68 -9.82
N LEU A 246 -10.85 1.98 -9.70
CA LEU A 246 -11.39 3.33 -9.87
C LEU A 246 -11.38 4.14 -8.56
N ILE A 247 -11.00 5.41 -8.60
CA ILE A 247 -11.18 6.36 -7.48
C ILE A 247 -12.62 6.87 -7.45
N PHE A 248 -13.17 7.15 -8.63
CA PHE A 248 -14.53 7.65 -8.82
C PHE A 248 -15.15 7.05 -10.10
N HIS A 249 -16.46 6.82 -10.09
CA HIS A 249 -17.21 6.34 -11.25
C HIS A 249 -18.66 6.80 -11.10
N SER A 250 -19.14 7.68 -11.98
CA SER A 250 -20.38 8.46 -11.74
C SER A 250 -21.69 7.68 -11.69
N SER A 251 -21.71 6.39 -12.05
CA SER A 251 -22.85 5.51 -11.78
C SER A 251 -22.94 5.08 -10.30
N TYR A 252 -21.91 5.34 -9.49
CA TYR A 252 -21.95 5.29 -8.03
C TYR A 252 -22.02 6.73 -7.50
N PRO A 253 -23.07 7.10 -6.75
CA PRO A 253 -23.28 8.50 -6.35
C PRO A 253 -22.29 9.01 -5.28
N LEU A 254 -21.49 8.13 -4.66
CA LEU A 254 -20.55 8.44 -3.56
C LEU A 254 -19.34 7.47 -3.58
N LEU A 255 -18.38 7.73 -2.67
CA LEU A 255 -17.25 6.84 -2.33
C LEU A 255 -17.70 5.37 -2.15
N LYS A 256 -16.78 4.43 -2.39
CA LYS A 256 -17.07 3.00 -2.23
C LYS A 256 -17.26 2.64 -0.76
N ILE A 257 -18.14 1.69 -0.51
CA ILE A 257 -18.37 1.11 0.82
C ILE A 257 -17.50 -0.13 0.98
N MET A 258 -16.62 -0.16 2.00
CA MET A 258 -15.85 -1.33 2.39
C MET A 258 -16.70 -2.29 3.22
N SER A 259 -17.39 -1.73 4.21
CA SER A 259 -18.18 -2.49 5.18
C SER A 259 -19.32 -1.62 5.67
N SER A 260 -20.47 -2.23 5.93
CA SER A 260 -21.58 -1.61 6.61
C SER A 260 -22.24 -2.64 7.52
N GLY A 261 -22.92 -2.14 8.54
CA GLY A 261 -23.60 -2.99 9.50
C GLY A 261 -24.50 -2.20 10.42
N SER A 262 -25.21 -2.93 11.27
CA SER A 262 -26.14 -2.38 12.24
C SER A 262 -26.20 -3.26 13.47
N GLY A 263 -26.65 -2.69 14.58
CA GLY A 263 -26.96 -3.44 15.78
C GLY A 263 -27.49 -2.53 16.88
N THR A 264 -27.71 -3.13 18.03
CA THR A 264 -28.24 -2.46 19.21
C THR A 264 -27.19 -2.51 20.32
N ILE A 265 -26.95 -1.39 20.99
CA ILE A 265 -26.17 -1.35 22.24
C ILE A 265 -27.14 -1.10 23.38
N THR A 266 -27.26 -2.07 24.29
CA THR A 266 -28.03 -1.92 25.53
C THR A 266 -27.13 -1.33 26.61
N LEU A 267 -27.54 -0.19 27.18
CA LEU A 267 -26.86 0.45 28.30
C LEU A 267 -27.53 0.06 29.62
N SER A 268 -26.71 -0.32 30.59
CA SER A 268 -27.12 -0.46 32.00
C SER A 268 -26.71 0.79 32.77
N SER A 269 -27.46 1.15 33.81
CA SER A 269 -27.23 2.38 34.58
C SER A 269 -25.80 2.45 35.16
N GLY A 270 -25.08 3.52 34.84
CA GLY A 270 -23.72 3.78 35.32
C GLY A 270 -22.59 3.16 34.50
N GLU A 271 -22.87 2.27 33.55
CA GLU A 271 -21.84 1.61 32.71
C GLU A 271 -21.82 2.17 31.28
N GLY A 272 -20.63 2.56 30.81
CA GLY A 272 -20.41 2.93 29.41
C GLY A 272 -20.13 1.69 28.55
N SER A 273 -20.51 1.72 27.27
CA SER A 273 -20.39 0.57 26.37
C SER A 273 -19.57 0.90 25.12
N LYS A 274 -18.90 -0.11 24.56
CA LYS A 274 -17.98 0.05 23.42
C LYS A 274 -18.15 -1.10 22.43
N THR A 275 -18.31 -0.77 21.14
CA THR A 275 -18.32 -1.75 20.05
C THR A 275 -17.18 -1.45 19.09
N LEU A 276 -16.46 -2.50 18.68
CA LEU A 276 -15.26 -2.40 17.85
C LEU A 276 -15.47 -3.16 16.54
N TYR A 277 -15.18 -2.50 15.43
CA TYR A 277 -15.12 -3.11 14.09
C TYR A 277 -13.69 -3.01 13.59
N THR A 278 -13.10 -4.15 13.26
CA THR A 278 -11.77 -4.18 12.65
C THR A 278 -11.87 -3.97 11.14
N HIS A 279 -11.00 -3.14 10.60
CA HIS A 279 -10.74 -2.97 9.17
C HIS A 279 -9.22 -3.09 8.93
N SER A 280 -8.79 -3.29 7.68
CA SER A 280 -7.37 -3.54 7.37
C SER A 280 -6.82 -2.54 6.37
N LEU A 281 -7.33 -1.30 6.39
CA LEU A 281 -7.05 -0.28 5.36
C LEU A 281 -5.67 0.34 5.43
N GLY A 282 -4.98 0.29 6.57
CA GLY A 282 -3.69 0.97 6.77
C GLY A 282 -3.79 2.50 6.90
N TYR A 283 -4.91 3.10 6.51
CA TYR A 283 -5.25 4.52 6.72
C TYR A 283 -6.56 4.68 7.50
N LYS A 284 -6.86 5.90 7.96
CA LYS A 284 -8.11 6.24 8.66
C LYS A 284 -9.25 6.48 7.65
N PRO A 285 -10.24 5.58 7.50
CA PRO A 285 -11.33 5.76 6.54
C PRO A 285 -12.29 6.89 6.92
N MET A 286 -13.00 7.41 5.91
CA MET A 286 -14.25 8.11 6.15
C MET A 286 -15.30 7.12 6.65
N PHE A 287 -16.02 7.48 7.71
CA PHE A 287 -17.12 6.68 8.24
C PHE A 287 -18.31 7.56 8.60
N TYR A 288 -19.49 6.95 8.54
CA TYR A 288 -20.75 7.54 8.95
C TYR A 288 -21.38 6.64 10.01
N VAL A 289 -21.96 7.25 11.04
CA VAL A 289 -22.83 6.54 12.01
C VAL A 289 -24.19 7.23 12.05
N TRP A 290 -25.24 6.48 11.73
CA TRP A 290 -26.62 6.84 12.06
C TRP A 290 -26.91 6.26 13.44
N VAL A 291 -27.51 7.08 14.30
CA VAL A 291 -27.95 6.67 15.64
C VAL A 291 -29.41 7.07 15.84
N ASN A 292 -30.20 6.18 16.41
CA ASN A 292 -31.58 6.41 16.85
C ASN A 292 -31.71 6.04 18.34
N TYR A 293 -32.37 6.90 19.13
CA TYR A 293 -32.68 6.65 20.53
C TYR A 293 -33.97 7.38 20.95
N ILE A 294 -34.61 6.90 22.03
CA ILE A 294 -35.70 7.64 22.70
C ILE A 294 -35.09 8.59 23.73
N ASP A 295 -35.44 9.86 23.65
CA ASP A 295 -35.10 10.86 24.66
C ASP A 295 -36.02 10.72 25.88
N VAL A 296 -35.43 10.30 27.01
CA VAL A 296 -36.16 9.98 28.25
C VAL A 296 -36.84 11.18 28.92
N GLN A 297 -36.48 12.42 28.57
CA GLN A 297 -37.10 13.63 29.13
C GLN A 297 -38.33 14.09 28.33
N THR A 298 -38.34 13.77 27.03
CA THR A 298 -39.38 14.22 26.09
C THR A 298 -40.22 13.07 25.51
N GLY A 299 -39.90 11.81 25.83
CA GLY A 299 -40.53 10.60 25.29
C GLY A 299 -40.41 10.47 23.76
N SER A 300 -39.54 11.26 23.14
CA SER A 300 -39.50 11.46 21.70
C SER A 300 -38.34 10.70 21.06
N GLU A 301 -38.59 10.15 19.88
CA GLU A 301 -37.56 9.49 19.06
C GLU A 301 -36.62 10.54 18.46
N VAL A 302 -35.31 10.34 18.60
CA VAL A 302 -34.26 11.28 18.15
C VAL A 302 -33.30 10.58 17.22
N GLU A 303 -33.34 10.99 15.95
CA GLU A 303 -32.38 10.56 14.93
C GLU A 303 -31.21 11.52 14.82
N LYS A 304 -29.98 11.00 14.76
CA LYS A 304 -28.77 11.79 14.54
C LYS A 304 -27.79 11.08 13.62
N LEU A 305 -27.48 11.73 12.50
CA LEU A 305 -26.35 11.38 11.64
C LEU A 305 -25.06 12.04 12.16
N ARG A 306 -23.97 11.28 12.26
CA ARG A 306 -22.63 11.81 12.55
C ARG A 306 -21.63 11.36 11.48
N MET A 307 -20.96 12.35 10.90
CA MET A 307 -19.73 12.20 10.11
C MET A 307 -18.53 12.49 11.01
N CYS A 308 -17.35 11.97 10.66
CA CYS A 308 -16.13 12.12 11.44
C CYS A 308 -15.89 13.59 11.87
N SER A 309 -15.87 13.84 13.19
CA SER A 309 -15.47 15.12 13.77
C SER A 309 -14.11 14.98 14.44
N TRP A 310 -13.11 15.67 13.89
CA TRP A 310 -11.86 15.97 14.58
C TRP A 310 -12.15 16.65 15.92
N LYS A 311 -11.47 16.27 17.01
CA LYS A 311 -11.19 17.19 18.12
C LYS A 311 -10.09 16.70 19.07
N ASP A 312 -9.02 17.49 19.11
CA ASP A 312 -8.14 17.59 20.26
C ASP A 312 -8.93 18.03 21.50
N TYR A 313 -8.57 17.50 22.68
CA TYR A 313 -9.27 17.79 23.93
C TYR A 313 -8.86 19.15 24.52
N ALA A 314 -9.79 20.10 24.56
CA ALA A 314 -9.78 21.20 25.52
C ALA A 314 -11.22 21.73 25.77
N GLY A 315 -11.77 21.46 26.97
CA GLY A 315 -12.93 22.18 27.52
C GLY A 315 -14.34 21.61 27.26
N VAL A 316 -14.88 20.95 28.30
CA VAL A 316 -16.29 20.83 28.78
C VAL A 316 -17.46 20.53 27.79
N GLN A 317 -18.30 19.58 28.23
CA GLN A 317 -19.59 19.08 27.71
C GLN A 317 -20.64 20.16 27.27
N VAL A 318 -21.71 19.85 26.50
CA VAL A 318 -22.64 18.69 26.57
C VAL A 318 -23.22 18.26 25.19
N TRP A 319 -24.12 17.26 25.18
CA TRP A 319 -24.99 16.77 24.07
C TRP A 319 -24.50 15.64 23.12
N SER A 320 -23.33 15.06 23.32
CA SER A 320 -22.97 13.78 22.68
C SER A 320 -22.87 12.68 23.73
N LYS A 321 -23.94 11.88 23.90
CA LYS A 321 -23.88 10.63 24.72
C LYS A 321 -22.96 9.57 24.09
N TYR A 322 -22.70 9.69 22.78
CA TYR A 322 -21.97 8.71 21.98
C TYR A 322 -20.91 9.42 21.12
N HIS A 323 -19.78 8.73 20.95
CA HIS A 323 -18.59 9.15 20.24
C HIS A 323 -18.10 8.02 19.33
N ALA A 324 -17.61 8.34 18.13
CA ALA A 324 -17.07 7.35 17.21
C ALA A 324 -15.65 7.74 16.80
N TYR A 325 -14.73 6.78 16.91
CA TYR A 325 -13.30 6.94 16.68
C TYR A 325 -12.85 6.01 15.56
N THR A 326 -11.97 6.46 14.68
CA THR A 326 -11.35 5.61 13.67
C THR A 326 -9.82 5.66 13.78
N THR A 327 -9.21 4.48 13.74
CA THR A 327 -7.77 4.28 13.61
C THR A 327 -7.46 3.79 12.19
N THR A 328 -6.21 3.41 11.91
CA THR A 328 -5.83 2.77 10.65
C THR A 328 -6.35 1.33 10.51
N THR A 329 -6.86 0.73 11.58
CA THR A 329 -7.30 -0.68 11.62
C THR A 329 -8.63 -0.92 12.35
N THR A 330 -9.24 0.10 12.96
CA THR A 330 -10.49 -0.07 13.71
C THR A 330 -11.42 1.14 13.61
N LEU A 331 -12.73 0.87 13.64
CA LEU A 331 -13.78 1.83 13.98
C LEU A 331 -14.31 1.43 15.37
N GLN A 332 -14.30 2.35 16.33
CA GLN A 332 -14.81 2.16 17.68
C GLN A 332 -15.97 3.11 17.93
N LEU A 333 -17.16 2.56 18.19
CA LEU A 333 -18.30 3.30 18.73
C LEU A 333 -18.25 3.20 20.26
N VAL A 334 -18.19 4.34 20.94
CA VAL A 334 -18.19 4.48 22.40
C VAL A 334 -19.45 5.20 22.81
N ILE A 335 -20.10 4.72 23.86
CA ILE A 335 -21.16 5.43 24.57
C ILE A 335 -20.68 5.63 25.99
N ASP A 336 -20.60 6.89 26.41
CA ASP A 336 -20.13 7.23 27.75
C ASP A 336 -21.26 7.11 28.76
N SER A 337 -20.95 6.64 29.97
CA SER A 337 -21.89 6.62 31.08
C SER A 337 -22.24 8.06 31.48
N ALA A 338 -23.49 8.45 31.22
CA ALA A 338 -24.01 9.71 31.72
C ALA A 338 -24.31 9.56 33.21
N TYR A 339 -23.50 10.20 34.07
CA TYR A 339 -23.57 10.20 35.55
C TYR A 339 -24.90 10.71 36.16
N TRP A 340 -25.93 10.96 35.34
CA TRP A 340 -27.24 11.48 35.73
C TRP A 340 -28.41 10.68 35.11
N VAL A 341 -28.14 9.55 34.45
CA VAL A 341 -29.18 8.59 34.03
C VAL A 341 -29.51 7.68 35.21
N SER A 342 -30.20 8.28 36.20
CA SER A 342 -31.12 7.55 37.06
C SER A 342 -32.50 7.69 36.44
N ASP A 343 -32.97 6.64 35.78
CA ASP A 343 -34.36 6.54 35.35
C ASP A 343 -35.28 6.64 36.59
N PRO A 344 -36.25 7.57 36.63
CA PRO A 344 -37.16 7.73 37.76
C PRO A 344 -38.03 6.50 38.07
N ASP A 345 -38.25 5.61 37.10
CA ASP A 345 -39.28 4.56 37.14
C ASP A 345 -38.72 3.12 37.21
N GLY A 346 -37.40 2.93 37.22
CA GLY A 346 -36.75 1.61 37.33
C GLY A 346 -35.46 1.50 36.51
N PRO A 347 -34.87 0.31 36.33
CA PRO A 347 -33.71 0.15 35.45
C PRO A 347 -34.12 0.10 33.97
N GLY A 348 -34.52 1.25 33.41
CA GLY A 348 -34.71 1.42 31.98
C GLY A 348 -33.39 1.28 31.24
N ASN A 349 -33.15 0.10 30.65
CA ASN A 349 -32.04 -0.11 29.75
C ASN A 349 -32.20 0.77 28.50
N GLU A 350 -31.37 1.81 28.34
CA GLU A 350 -31.37 2.59 27.10
C GLU A 350 -30.79 1.74 25.96
N THR A 351 -31.60 1.42 24.96
CA THR A 351 -31.16 0.74 23.73
C THR A 351 -30.81 1.76 22.65
N LEU A 352 -29.57 1.72 22.17
CA LEU A 352 -29.09 2.52 21.05
C LEU A 352 -29.04 1.67 19.78
N ASP A 353 -29.92 1.93 18.83
CA ASP A 353 -29.81 1.36 17.49
C ASP A 353 -28.88 2.21 16.63
N TYR A 354 -27.89 1.56 16.01
CA TYR A 354 -26.94 2.21 15.13
C TYR A 354 -26.88 1.53 13.76
N ARG A 355 -26.50 2.33 12.75
CA ARG A 355 -25.97 1.82 11.48
C ARG A 355 -24.64 2.50 11.20
N TYR A 356 -23.65 1.74 10.74
CA TYR A 356 -22.37 2.28 10.31
C TYR A 356 -22.09 1.96 8.84
N VAL A 357 -21.33 2.84 8.20
CA VAL A 357 -20.76 2.62 6.87
C VAL A 357 -19.32 3.10 6.88
N ILE A 358 -18.39 2.22 6.54
CA ILE A 358 -16.97 2.50 6.32
C ILE A 358 -16.76 2.69 4.82
N TYR A 359 -16.30 3.88 4.44
CA TYR A 359 -15.98 4.23 3.07
C TYR A 359 -14.47 4.10 2.84
N TYR A 360 -14.09 3.69 1.63
CA TYR A 360 -12.71 3.49 1.22
C TYR A 360 -12.49 3.93 -0.23
N ASP A 361 -11.24 4.28 -0.55
CA ASP A 361 -10.75 4.66 -1.88
C ASP A 361 -10.60 3.47 -2.86
N GLY A 362 -10.83 2.25 -2.39
CA GLY A 362 -10.66 1.04 -3.18
C GLY A 362 -9.28 0.37 -3.06
N ILE A 363 -8.35 0.87 -2.24
CA ILE A 363 -7.01 0.26 -2.07
C ILE A 363 -7.10 -0.89 -1.03
N ASN A 364 -7.33 -2.10 -1.56
CA ASN A 364 -6.93 -3.39 -0.97
C ASN A 364 -6.22 -4.17 -2.10
#